data_AF-A0AAP9T2B1-F1
#
_entry.id   AF-A0AAP9T2B1-F1
#
_cell.length_a   1.000
_cell.length_b   1.000
_cell.length_c   1.000
_cell.angle_alpha   90.00
_cell.angle_beta   90.00
_cell.angle_gamma   90.00
#
_symmetry.space_group_name_H-M   'P 1'
#
loop_
_entity.id
_entity.type
_entity.pdbx_description
1 polymer ?
#
loop_
_entity_poly.entity_id
_entity_poly.type
_entity_poly.pdbx_seq_one_letter_code
_entity_poly.pdbx_strand_id
1 'polypeptide(L)' 'MQAHHILFDQDSDGDFHQLYTQPSRQAFFFELVQREGYQGLGAPNAFVRVTAQQRLEAEINGSAQDAAV' A
#
# COMPACT_ATOMS: atom_id res chain seq x y z
N MET A 1 7.90 12.76 3.30
CA MET A 1 7.33 11.54 2.67
C MET A 1 7.05 10.42 3.66
N GLN A 2 8.00 10.05 4.55
CA GLN A 2 7.77 8.99 5.56
C GLN A 2 6.55 9.22 6.46
N ALA A 3 6.29 10.47 6.88
CA ALA A 3 5.12 10.82 7.69
C ALA A 3 3.75 10.51 7.02
N HIS A 4 3.73 10.29 5.70
CA HIS A 4 2.53 9.98 4.93
C HIS A 4 2.56 8.57 4.33
N HIS A 5 3.54 7.73 4.68
CA HIS A 5 3.71 6.38 4.13
C HIS A 5 3.76 6.32 2.59
N ILE A 6 4.28 7.39 1.97
CA ILE A 6 4.46 7.46 0.51
C ILE A 6 5.69 6.65 0.14
N LEU A 7 5.51 5.69 -0.77
CA LEU A 7 6.57 4.93 -1.43
C LEU A 7 7.08 5.71 -2.62
N PHE A 8 8.38 5.59 -2.89
CA PHE A 8 9.04 6.25 -3.99
C PHE A 8 9.86 5.23 -4.77
N ASP A 9 9.74 5.27 -6.09
CA ASP A 9 10.54 4.53 -7.05
C ASP A 9 10.95 5.51 -8.16
N GLN A 10 12.08 5.22 -8.82
CA GLN A 10 12.61 6.04 -9.90
C GLN A 10 13.24 5.11 -10.93
N ASP A 11 12.86 5.26 -12.20
CA ASP A 11 13.52 4.60 -13.32
C ASP A 11 14.33 5.62 -14.15
N SER A 12 14.88 5.15 -15.27
CA SER A 12 15.63 6.00 -16.20
C SER A 12 14.77 7.07 -16.88
N ASP A 13 13.45 6.92 -16.87
CA ASP A 13 12.49 7.76 -17.57
C ASP A 13 11.74 8.71 -16.62
N GLY A 14 11.78 8.47 -15.31
CA GLY A 14 11.53 9.47 -14.28
C GLY A 14 10.98 8.92 -12.96
N ASP A 15 10.17 9.74 -12.29
CA ASP A 15 9.82 9.58 -10.88
C ASP A 15 8.45 8.94 -10.66
N PHE A 16 8.35 8.13 -9.61
CA PHE A 16 7.13 7.42 -9.26
C PHE A 16 6.85 7.42 -7.77
N HIS A 17 5.74 8.03 -7.38
CA HIS A 17 5.28 8.08 -6.00
C HIS A 17 4.00 7.25 -5.86
N GLN A 18 3.93 6.40 -4.85
CA GLN A 18 2.78 5.53 -4.59
C GLN A 18 2.32 5.63 -3.14
N LEU A 19 1.00 5.56 -2.94
CA LEU A 19 0.38 5.48 -1.62
C LEU A 19 -0.78 4.49 -1.66
N TYR A 20 -0.85 3.61 -0.66
CA TYR A 20 -1.93 2.65 -0.51
C TYR A 20 -2.91 3.10 0.58
N THR A 21 -4.20 3.01 0.30
CA THR A 21 -5.23 3.17 1.34
C THR A 21 -5.39 1.87 2.12
N GLN A 22 -5.87 1.98 3.36
CA GLN A 22 -6.33 0.79 4.07
C GLN A 22 -7.54 0.19 3.35
N PRO A 23 -7.61 -1.13 3.13
CA PRO A 23 -8.82 -1.79 2.65
C PRO A 23 -10.01 -1.49 3.56
N SER A 24 -11.15 -1.22 2.94
CA SER A 24 -12.41 -1.05 3.68
C SER A 24 -12.98 -2.41 4.09
N ARG A 25 -14.13 -2.44 4.77
CA ARG A 25 -14.85 -3.71 5.06
C ARG A 25 -15.22 -4.52 3.80
N GLN A 26 -15.11 -3.92 2.61
CA GLN A 26 -15.14 -4.60 1.34
C GLN A 26 -13.70 -4.80 0.87
N ALA A 27 -13.37 -6.03 0.45
CA ALA A 27 -12.03 -6.56 0.18
C ALA A 27 -11.26 -5.90 -0.99
N PHE A 28 -11.37 -4.59 -1.16
CA PHE A 28 -10.62 -3.78 -2.10
C PHE A 28 -9.94 -2.62 -1.36
N PHE A 29 -8.85 -2.15 -1.96
CA PHE A 29 -8.10 -0.97 -1.53
C PHE A 29 -7.84 -0.10 -2.75
N PHE A 30 -7.45 1.14 -2.53
CA PHE A 30 -7.03 2.05 -3.60
C PHE A 30 -5.53 2.28 -3.52
N GLU A 31 -4.95 2.52 -4.69
CA GLU A 31 -3.58 2.97 -4.85
C GLU A 31 -3.62 4.33 -5.54
N LEU A 32 -3.02 5.34 -4.91
CA LEU A 32 -2.81 6.65 -5.49
C LEU A 32 -1.39 6.72 -6.03
N VAL A 33 -1.24 7.09 -7.29
CA VAL A 33 0.07 7.19 -7.95
C VAL A 33 0.29 8.56 -8.57
N GLN A 34 1.50 9.08 -8.44
CA GLN A 34 1.99 10.21 -9.23
C GLN A 34 3.17 9.74 -10.08
N ARG A 35 3.08 9.99 -11.38
CA ARG A 35 4.06 9.57 -12.38
C ARG A 35 4.59 10.79 -13.11
N GLU A 36 5.90 10.91 -13.16
CA GLU A 36 6.59 11.89 -13.98
C GLU A 36 7.56 11.13 -14.87
N GLY A 37 7.10 10.69 -16.05
CA GLY A 37 7.91 9.94 -17.02
C GLY A 37 7.97 8.42 -16.79
N TYR A 38 7.81 7.94 -15.55
CA TYR A 38 7.83 6.50 -15.20
C TYR A 38 6.68 5.69 -15.83
N GLN A 39 7.03 4.70 -16.66
CA GLN A 39 6.07 3.84 -17.39
C GLN A 39 5.81 2.48 -16.69
N GLY A 40 6.61 2.12 -15.69
CA GLY A 40 6.48 0.85 -14.97
C GLY A 40 5.22 0.75 -14.09
N LEU A 41 4.96 -0.40 -13.49
CA LEU A 41 3.83 -0.59 -12.56
C LEU A 41 4.25 -0.62 -11.08
N GLY A 42 5.47 -0.17 -10.75
CA GLY A 42 5.97 -0.22 -9.37
C GLY A 42 6.23 -1.64 -8.87
N ALA A 43 6.68 -2.54 -9.75
CA ALA A 43 7.02 -3.92 -9.36
C ALA A 43 7.97 -4.01 -8.15
N PRO A 44 8.98 -3.11 -7.98
CA PRO A 44 9.81 -3.11 -6.77
C PRO A 44 9.03 -2.92 -5.46
N ASN A 45 7.92 -2.18 -5.50
CA ASN A 45 7.09 -1.88 -4.33
C ASN A 45 6.04 -2.95 -4.02
N ALA A 46 5.92 -3.99 -4.86
CA ALA A 46 4.93 -5.07 -4.67
C ALA A 46 5.10 -5.82 -3.35
N PHE A 47 6.34 -6.04 -2.89
CA PHE A 47 6.60 -6.73 -1.62
C PHE A 47 6.14 -5.93 -0.40
N VAL A 48 6.30 -4.61 -0.46
CA VAL A 48 5.85 -3.69 0.59
C VAL A 48 4.33 -3.75 0.71
N ARG A 49 3.62 -3.79 -0.42
CA ARG A 49 2.16 -3.97 -0.45
C ARG A 49 1.70 -5.26 0.23
N VAL A 50 2.31 -6.40 -0.10
CA VAL A 50 1.95 -7.71 0.50
C VAL A 50 2.19 -7.70 2.01
N THR A 51 3.33 -7.16 2.46
CA THR A 51 3.66 -7.09 3.88
C THR A 51 2.68 -6.18 4.64
N ALA A 52 2.29 -5.04 4.06
CA ALA A 52 1.31 -4.14 4.66
C ALA A 52 -0.09 -4.79 4.76
N GLN A 53 -0.51 -5.54 3.74
CA GLN A 53 -1.77 -6.28 3.74
C GLN A 53 -1.79 -7.36 4.82
N GLN A 54 -0.73 -8.16 4.93
CA GLN A 54 -0.63 -9.20 5.96
C GLN A 54 -0.71 -8.64 7.38
N ARG A 55 -0.07 -7.49 7.64
CA ARG A 55 -0.14 -6.81 8.95
C ARG A 55 -1.56 -6.35 9.27
N LEU A 56 -2.24 -5.76 8.29
CA LEU A 56 -3.60 -5.27 8.50
C LEU A 56 -4.62 -6.41 8.62
N GLU A 57 -4.46 -7.50 7.87
CA GLU A 57 -5.28 -8.72 8.05
C GLU A 57 -5.13 -9.30 9.45
N ALA A 58 -3.91 -9.33 10.00
CA ALA A 58 -3.65 -9.76 11.37
C ALA A 58 -4.33 -8.83 12.41
N GLU A 59 -4.29 -7.51 12.20
CA GLU A 59 -4.97 -6.53 13.07
C GLU A 59 -6.51 -6.66 13.00
N ILE A 60 -7.08 -6.82 11.80
CA ILE A 60 -8.53 -7.02 11.62
C ILE A 60 -8.98 -8.31 12.32
N ASN A 61 -8.26 -9.42 12.12
CA ASN A 61 -8.62 -10.69 12.73
C ASN A 61 -8.47 -10.69 14.26
N GLY A 62 -7.48 -9.97 14.81
CA GLY A 62 -7.36 -9.77 16.26
C GLY A 62 -8.53 -8.97 16.84
N SER A 63 -8.94 -7.88 16.18
CA SER A 63 -10.07 -7.05 16.63
C SER A 63 -11.43 -7.75 16.58
N ALA A 64 -11.59 -8.73 15.68
CA ALA A 64 -12.80 -9.55 15.58
C ALA A 64 -12.93 -10.58 16.73
N GLN A 65 -11.81 -10.98 17.36
CA GLN A 65 -11.83 -11.88 18.52
C GLN A 65 -12.16 -11.16 19.83
N ASP A 66 -11.80 -9.87 19.98
CA ASP A 66 -12.09 -9.09 21.19
C ASP A 66 -13.54 -8.58 21.28
N ALA A 67 -14.25 -8.44 20.15
CA ALA A 67 -15.65 -7.99 20.14
C ALA A 67 -16.68 -9.10 20.46
N ALA A 68 -16.22 -10.34 20.66
CA ALA A 68 -17.06 -11.51 20.91
C ALA A 68 -17.07 -11.97 22.38
N VAL A 69 -16.56 -11.15 23.32
CA VAL A 69 -16.49 -11.43 24.76
C VAL A 69 -17.38 -10.46 25.55
#